data_AF-A0A3M1P0L1-F1
#
_entry.id   AF-A0A3M1P0L1-F1
#
_cell.length_a   1.000
_cell.length_b   1.000
_cell.length_c   1.000
_cell.angle_alpha   90.00
_cell.angle_beta   90.00
_cell.angle_gamma   90.00
#
_symmetry.space_group_name_H-M   'P 1'
#
loop_
_entity.id
_entity.type
_entity.pdbx_description
1 polymer ?
#
loop_
_entity_poly.entity_id
_entity_poly.type
_entity_poly.pdbx_seq_one_letter_code
_entity_poly.pdbx_strand_id
1 'polypeptide(L)'
;MSSKVLILLMVMGGMVHAQTGRVVYVRGSTQKISQLVGDYDRERQTATLNLTDTRYHLWGTDLGIPFRHHGRTYLLFGDTIGPPEGDAIAYTTDTNPEDGIALTFIHDATGTYKPVHIPGISQGAFEVPMEGTSVGGRMYIYHTTDYGNTANMGRSVLAVSDDDGRSFQYLYDFSTLHFINVSVV
;
A
#
# COMPACT_ATOMS: atom_id res chain seq x y z
N MET A 1 0.23 -29.03 -31.30
CA MET A 1 0.13 -29.18 -29.82
C MET A 1 0.14 -27.80 -29.21
N SER A 2 -0.98 -27.38 -28.62
CA SER A 2 -1.03 -26.26 -27.67
C SER A 2 -2.29 -26.48 -26.84
N SER A 3 -2.10 -27.05 -25.65
CA SER A 3 -3.19 -27.31 -24.71
C SER A 3 -3.61 -25.99 -24.07
N LYS A 4 -4.86 -25.61 -24.32
CA LYS A 4 -5.58 -24.64 -23.49
C LYS A 4 -5.86 -25.29 -22.14
N VAL A 5 -5.45 -24.65 -21.04
CA VAL A 5 -5.84 -25.09 -19.70
C VAL A 5 -7.12 -24.35 -19.33
N LEU A 6 -8.20 -25.09 -19.10
CA LEU A 6 -9.43 -24.63 -18.48
C LEU A 6 -9.40 -25.11 -17.03
N ILE A 7 -9.37 -24.19 -16.07
CA ILE A 7 -9.52 -24.53 -14.65
C ILE A 7 -11.02 -24.49 -14.34
N LEU A 8 -11.60 -25.67 -14.11
CA LEU A 8 -12.95 -25.82 -13.57
C LEU A 8 -12.82 -26.06 -12.06
N LEU A 9 -13.25 -25.11 -11.25
CA LEU A 9 -13.40 -25.32 -9.81
C LEU A 9 -14.72 -26.06 -9.56
N MET A 10 -14.64 -27.33 -9.17
CA MET A 10 -15.78 -28.10 -8.66
C MET A 10 -15.80 -27.96 -7.13
N VAL A 11 -16.75 -27.20 -6.59
CA VAL A 11 -17.00 -27.17 -5.14
C VAL A 11 -17.90 -28.36 -4.81
N MET A 12 -17.32 -29.39 -4.19
CA MET A 12 -18.09 -30.45 -3.53
C MET A 12 -18.82 -29.85 -2.32
N GLY A 13 -20.15 -29.76 -2.41
CA GLY A 13 -21.00 -29.20 -1.38
C GLY A 13 -21.01 -30.04 -0.10
N GLY A 14 -20.20 -29.63 0.88
CA GLY A 14 -20.52 -29.85 2.29
C GLY A 14 -21.41 -28.71 2.78
N MET A 15 -22.62 -29.02 3.23
CA MET A 15 -23.49 -28.04 3.91
C MET A 15 -22.82 -27.59 5.22
N VAL A 16 -21.98 -26.57 5.15
CA VAL A 16 -21.66 -25.76 6.33
C VAL A 16 -22.90 -24.91 6.57
N HIS A 17 -23.68 -25.25 7.60
CA HIS A 17 -24.73 -24.37 8.09
C HIS A 17 -24.05 -23.06 8.50
N ALA A 18 -24.24 -22.00 7.69
CA ALA A 18 -23.86 -20.66 8.10
C ALA A 18 -24.60 -20.37 9.40
N GLN A 19 -23.84 -20.29 10.50
CA GLN A 19 -24.39 -19.96 11.81
C GLN A 19 -25.04 -18.59 11.65
N THR A 20 -26.36 -18.51 11.81
CA THR A 20 -27.15 -17.26 11.74
C THR A 20 -26.92 -16.39 12.97
N GLY A 21 -25.68 -16.31 13.45
CA GLY A 21 -25.27 -15.50 14.57
C GLY A 21 -25.35 -14.04 14.19
N ARG A 22 -26.15 -13.26 14.92
CA ARG A 22 -26.17 -11.80 14.80
C ARG A 22 -24.75 -11.28 15.05
N VAL A 23 -24.15 -10.59 14.08
CA VAL A 23 -22.91 -9.84 14.31
C VAL A 23 -23.20 -8.78 15.36
N VAL A 24 -22.51 -8.85 16.49
CA VAL A 24 -22.62 -7.90 17.59
C VAL A 24 -21.26 -7.27 17.86
N TYR A 25 -21.24 -5.97 18.11
CA TYR A 25 -20.06 -5.33 18.67
C TYR A 25 -19.84 -5.87 20.09
N VAL A 26 -18.67 -6.47 20.31
CA VAL A 26 -18.23 -6.89 21.64
C VAL A 26 -17.31 -5.80 22.15
N ARG A 27 -17.75 -5.07 23.18
CA ARG A 27 -16.94 -4.02 23.78
C ARG A 27 -15.59 -4.59 24.25
N GLY A 28 -14.50 -3.96 23.81
CA GLY A 28 -13.14 -4.37 24.18
C GLY A 28 -12.59 -5.58 23.42
N SER A 29 -13.29 -6.11 22.40
CA SER A 29 -12.75 -7.19 21.56
C SER A 29 -11.73 -6.71 20.52
N THR A 30 -11.50 -5.40 20.46
CA THR A 30 -10.48 -4.76 19.63
C THR A 30 -9.78 -3.70 20.46
N GLN A 31 -8.46 -3.60 20.32
CA GLN A 31 -7.64 -2.59 20.95
C GLN A 31 -6.76 -1.94 19.88
N LYS A 32 -6.62 -0.61 19.92
CA LYS A 32 -5.61 0.06 19.10
C LYS A 32 -4.22 -0.34 19.59
N ILE A 33 -3.31 -0.72 18.70
CA ILE A 33 -1.90 -0.92 19.08
C ILE A 33 -1.13 0.40 18.97
N SER A 34 -1.10 1.01 17.78
CA SER A 34 -0.42 2.29 17.55
C SER A 34 -1.09 3.12 16.46
N GLN A 35 -0.90 4.44 16.49
CA GLN A 35 -1.10 5.30 15.33
C GLN A 35 0.20 5.37 14.53
N LEU A 36 0.15 5.08 13.22
CA LEU A 36 1.35 4.95 12.39
C LEU A 36 1.87 6.29 11.85
N VAL A 37 0.99 7.29 11.66
CA VAL A 37 1.31 8.58 11.03
C VAL A 37 0.80 9.76 11.88
N GLY A 38 1.34 10.95 11.60
CA GLY A 38 1.22 12.17 12.38
C GLY A 38 2.08 12.11 13.65
N ASP A 39 2.22 13.24 14.35
CA ASP A 39 3.07 13.33 15.56
C ASP A 39 2.31 13.04 16.85
N TYR A 40 0.98 13.08 16.82
CA TYR A 40 0.15 12.98 18.01
C TYR A 40 -0.91 11.87 17.88
N ASP A 41 -0.85 10.88 18.77
CA ASP A 41 -1.86 9.84 18.91
C ASP A 41 -3.08 10.43 19.63
N ARG A 42 -4.17 10.64 18.87
CA ARG A 42 -5.40 11.26 19.40
C ARG A 42 -6.15 10.38 20.41
N GLU A 43 -5.95 9.06 20.40
CA GLU A 43 -6.62 8.18 21.36
C GLU A 43 -5.84 8.12 22.67
N ARG A 44 -4.51 8.02 22.58
CA ARG A 44 -3.62 7.90 23.74
C ARG A 44 -3.18 9.23 24.33
N GLN A 45 -3.40 10.33 23.61
CA GLN A 45 -2.98 11.67 24.00
C GLN A 45 -1.47 11.79 24.24
N THR A 46 -0.67 11.09 23.41
CA THR A 46 0.80 11.05 23.50
C THR A 46 1.42 11.16 22.10
N ALA A 47 2.74 11.33 22.03
CA ALA A 47 3.48 11.31 20.77
C ALA A 47 3.35 9.95 20.06
N THR A 48 3.24 9.95 18.73
CA THR A 48 3.35 8.70 17.97
C THR A 48 4.79 8.20 17.94
N LEU A 49 4.96 6.90 17.69
CA LEU A 49 6.29 6.31 17.51
C LEU A 49 7.04 6.91 16.31
N ASN A 50 6.31 7.22 15.24
CA ASN A 50 6.92 7.56 13.96
C ASN A 50 7.17 9.06 13.76
N LEU A 51 6.47 9.95 14.48
CA LEU A 51 6.63 11.41 14.38
C LEU A 51 6.74 11.89 12.93
N THR A 52 5.80 11.48 12.07
CA THR A 52 5.97 11.63 10.62
C THR A 52 5.87 13.07 10.13
N ASP A 53 5.22 13.96 10.89
CA ASP A 53 5.21 15.38 10.54
C ASP A 53 6.59 15.98 10.85
N THR A 54 7.07 15.86 12.08
CA THR A 54 8.40 16.36 12.48
C THR A 54 9.54 15.74 11.68
N ARG A 55 9.48 14.43 11.37
CA ARG A 55 10.60 13.71 10.72
C ARG A 55 10.56 13.76 9.20
N TYR A 56 9.38 13.87 8.60
CA TYR A 56 9.19 13.66 7.17
C TYR A 56 8.28 14.68 6.49
N HIS A 57 7.70 15.64 7.23
CA HIS A 57 6.65 16.55 6.75
C HIS A 57 5.40 15.82 6.21
N LEU A 58 5.10 14.63 6.76
CA LEU A 58 3.98 13.78 6.38
C LEU A 58 2.93 13.78 7.49
N TRP A 59 1.77 14.36 7.24
CA TRP A 59 0.72 14.60 8.25
C TRP A 59 -0.28 13.46 8.34
N GLY A 60 -0.57 12.83 7.21
CA GLY A 60 -1.52 11.74 7.12
C GLY A 60 -1.49 11.10 5.74
N THR A 61 -2.09 9.93 5.64
CA THR A 61 -2.19 9.17 4.40
C THR A 61 -3.30 8.13 4.53
N ASP A 62 -3.69 7.51 3.43
CA ASP A 62 -4.52 6.31 3.42
C ASP A 62 -3.71 5.05 3.04
N LEU A 63 -4.40 3.91 2.96
CA LEU A 63 -3.82 2.60 2.66
C LEU A 63 -2.71 2.16 3.63
N GLY A 64 -1.62 1.59 3.11
CA GLY A 64 -0.60 0.86 3.88
C GLY A 64 -0.43 -0.58 3.41
N ILE A 65 -0.27 -0.78 2.10
CA ILE A 65 -0.18 -2.10 1.46
C ILE A 65 1.21 -2.71 1.71
N PRO A 66 1.33 -3.83 2.45
CA PRO A 66 2.61 -4.39 2.81
C PRO A 66 3.13 -5.38 1.77
N PHE A 67 4.43 -5.34 1.48
CA PHE A 67 5.11 -6.39 0.73
C PHE A 67 6.56 -6.57 1.20
N ARG A 68 7.15 -7.74 0.97
CA ARG A 68 8.54 -8.03 1.38
C ARG A 68 9.52 -7.72 0.26
N HIS A 69 10.61 -7.04 0.59
CA HIS A 69 11.72 -6.74 -0.32
C HIS A 69 13.03 -6.61 0.47
N HIS A 70 14.08 -7.32 0.04
CA HIS A 70 15.42 -7.31 0.66
C HIS A 70 15.44 -7.38 2.20
N GLY A 71 14.68 -8.33 2.76
CA GLY A 71 14.62 -8.56 4.21
C GLY A 71 13.85 -7.51 5.01
N ARG A 72 13.20 -6.56 4.35
CA ARG A 72 12.34 -5.54 4.96
C ARG A 72 10.89 -5.76 4.56
N THR A 73 9.97 -5.22 5.35
CA THR A 73 8.58 -5.03 4.93
C THR A 73 8.42 -3.59 4.45
N TYR A 74 8.11 -3.41 3.19
CA TYR A 74 7.72 -2.11 2.62
C TYR A 74 6.22 -1.92 2.74
N LEU A 75 5.80 -0.67 2.90
CA LEU A 75 4.42 -0.24 2.91
C LEU A 75 4.24 0.85 1.85
N LEU A 76 3.30 0.61 0.94
CA LEU A 76 2.83 1.61 -0.02
C LEU A 76 1.61 2.30 0.57
N PHE A 77 1.65 3.62 0.61
CA PHE A 77 0.54 4.45 1.05
C PHE A 77 -0.07 5.16 -0.15
N GLY A 78 -1.36 5.50 -0.08
CA GLY A 78 -2.00 6.30 -1.11
C GLY A 78 -2.02 7.78 -0.71
N ASP A 79 -3.11 8.47 -1.05
CA ASP A 79 -3.29 9.91 -0.97
C ASP A 79 -2.68 10.48 0.32
N THR A 80 -1.48 11.04 0.19
CA THR A 80 -0.69 11.52 1.32
C THR A 80 -0.82 13.03 1.45
N ILE A 81 -1.04 13.48 2.68
CA ILE A 81 -1.16 14.89 3.04
C ILE A 81 0.12 15.34 3.74
N GLY A 82 0.74 16.39 3.20
CA GLY A 82 2.00 16.97 3.67
C GLY A 82 2.84 17.39 2.47
N PRO A 83 3.77 18.36 2.59
CA PRO A 83 4.65 18.74 1.48
C PRO A 83 5.84 17.76 1.33
N PRO A 84 6.24 17.39 0.10
CA PRO A 84 5.59 17.65 -1.20
C PRO A 84 4.31 16.84 -1.39
N GLU A 85 3.46 17.15 -2.36
CA GLU A 85 2.29 16.30 -2.67
C GLU A 85 2.69 14.95 -3.30
N GLY A 86 1.86 13.93 -3.12
CA GLY A 86 1.98 12.60 -3.75
C GLY A 86 2.21 11.47 -2.76
N ASP A 87 2.11 10.23 -3.24
CA ASP A 87 2.02 9.04 -2.38
C ASP A 87 3.33 8.64 -1.71
N ALA A 88 3.26 8.25 -0.44
CA ALA A 88 4.43 7.85 0.33
C ALA A 88 4.74 6.35 0.24
N ILE A 89 6.01 6.01 0.39
CA ILE A 89 6.49 4.64 0.63
C ILE A 89 7.38 4.62 1.86
N ALA A 90 7.18 3.63 2.73
CA ALA A 90 8.03 3.40 3.89
C ALA A 90 8.46 1.94 3.97
N TYR A 91 9.41 1.66 4.85
CA TYR A 91 9.73 0.29 5.24
C TYR A 91 9.92 0.16 6.74
N THR A 92 9.84 -1.08 7.19
CA THR A 92 10.18 -1.50 8.54
C THR A 92 11.02 -2.78 8.53
N THR A 93 11.93 -2.89 9.49
CA THR A 93 12.59 -4.14 9.86
C THR A 93 11.96 -4.76 11.11
N ASP A 94 10.94 -4.12 11.66
CA ASP A 94 10.23 -4.60 12.83
C ASP A 94 9.51 -5.91 12.48
N THR A 95 9.54 -6.82 13.45
CA THR A 95 8.92 -8.15 13.35
C THR A 95 7.89 -8.38 14.45
N ASN A 96 7.75 -7.43 15.39
CA ASN A 96 6.76 -7.45 16.43
C ASN A 96 5.78 -6.28 16.23
N PRO A 97 4.54 -6.53 15.79
CA PRO A 97 3.58 -5.45 15.65
C PRO A 97 2.96 -5.00 16.97
N GLU A 98 3.13 -5.76 18.07
CA GLU A 98 2.38 -5.59 19.34
C GLU A 98 2.80 -4.36 20.15
N ASP A 99 3.98 -3.80 19.91
CA ASP A 99 4.49 -2.56 20.53
C ASP A 99 4.46 -1.36 19.57
N GLY A 100 3.79 -1.51 18.44
CA GLY A 100 3.75 -0.54 17.35
C GLY A 100 4.69 -0.93 16.22
N ILE A 101 4.71 -0.12 15.15
CA ILE A 101 5.56 -0.39 13.99
C ILE A 101 6.40 0.85 13.70
N ALA A 102 7.71 0.73 13.88
CA ALA A 102 8.66 1.76 13.49
C ALA A 102 8.80 1.81 11.96
N LEU A 103 8.48 2.95 11.36
CA LEU A 103 8.54 3.20 9.93
C LEU A 103 9.70 4.12 9.57
N THR A 104 10.39 3.77 8.50
CA THR A 104 11.34 4.65 7.81
C THR A 104 10.76 4.98 6.44
N PHE A 105 10.29 6.22 6.27
CA PHE A 105 9.82 6.71 4.99
C PHE A 105 11.00 6.91 4.04
N ILE A 106 10.79 6.65 2.75
CA ILE A 106 11.74 7.09 1.72
C ILE A 106 11.69 8.61 1.67
N HIS A 107 12.85 9.26 1.77
CA HIS A 107 12.99 10.70 1.94
C HIS A 107 14.19 11.25 1.15
N ASP A 108 14.18 12.56 0.94
CA ASP A 108 15.29 13.30 0.33
C ASP A 108 16.37 13.66 1.36
N ALA A 109 17.41 14.38 0.92
CA ALA A 109 18.53 14.77 1.78
C ALA A 109 18.16 15.75 2.91
N THR A 110 16.99 16.40 2.83
CA THR A 110 16.49 17.31 3.86
C THR A 110 15.68 16.59 4.94
N GLY A 111 15.40 15.30 4.75
CA GLY A 111 14.53 14.51 5.62
C GLY A 111 13.07 14.49 5.16
N THR A 112 12.69 15.30 4.18
CA THR A 112 11.31 15.35 3.67
C THR A 112 10.99 14.08 2.90
N TYR A 113 9.80 13.50 3.10
CA TYR A 113 9.43 12.29 2.36
C TYR A 113 9.48 12.53 0.85
N LYS A 114 9.84 11.48 0.11
CA LYS A 114 9.93 11.49 -1.34
C LYS A 114 8.74 10.70 -1.89
N PRO A 115 7.83 11.34 -2.63
CA PRO A 115 6.69 10.66 -3.24
C PRO A 115 7.13 9.57 -4.22
N VAL A 116 6.31 8.52 -4.32
CA VAL A 116 6.36 7.57 -5.43
C VAL A 116 6.15 8.35 -6.72
N HIS A 117 7.10 8.24 -7.65
CA HIS A 117 7.01 8.89 -8.95
C HIS A 117 7.31 7.91 -10.08
N ILE A 118 6.34 7.73 -10.97
CA ILE A 118 6.40 6.89 -12.15
C ILE A 118 6.29 7.81 -13.38
N PRO A 119 7.36 7.96 -14.18
CA PRO A 119 7.33 8.83 -15.35
C PRO A 119 6.26 8.40 -16.37
N GLY A 120 5.52 9.38 -16.90
CA GLY A 120 4.61 9.17 -18.03
C GLY A 120 3.18 8.76 -17.66
N ILE A 121 2.80 8.80 -16.38
CA ILE A 121 1.42 8.60 -15.93
C ILE A 121 0.95 9.79 -15.08
N SER A 122 -0.38 9.92 -14.93
CA SER A 122 -0.95 10.81 -13.93
C SER A 122 -0.78 10.17 -12.54
N GLN A 123 -0.50 11.01 -11.53
CA GLN A 123 -0.40 10.60 -10.11
C GLN A 123 -1.02 11.69 -9.21
N GLY A 124 -2.29 12.00 -9.46
CA GLY A 124 -3.11 12.88 -8.64
C GLY A 124 -3.91 12.13 -7.58
N ALA A 125 -4.88 12.83 -6.97
CA ALA A 125 -5.77 12.21 -5.98
C ALA A 125 -6.47 10.95 -6.53
N PHE A 126 -6.57 9.90 -5.71
CA PHE A 126 -7.13 8.59 -6.05
C PHE A 126 -6.32 7.74 -7.05
N GLU A 127 -5.16 8.23 -7.48
CA GLU A 127 -4.22 7.51 -8.35
C GLU A 127 -3.04 7.07 -7.50
N VAL A 128 -3.12 5.85 -6.96
CA VAL A 128 -2.30 5.41 -5.82
C VAL A 128 -1.57 4.09 -6.09
N PRO A 129 -0.45 3.79 -5.43
CA PRO A 129 0.16 2.47 -5.45
C PRO A 129 -0.74 1.45 -4.72
N MET A 130 -1.03 0.35 -5.39
CA MET A 130 -2.06 -0.61 -4.96
C MET A 130 -1.49 -1.95 -4.47
N GLU A 131 -0.30 -2.31 -4.94
CA GLU A 131 0.34 -3.60 -4.63
C GLU A 131 1.83 -3.53 -4.95
N GLY A 132 2.63 -4.31 -4.23
CA GLY A 132 4.07 -4.43 -4.44
C GLY A 132 4.54 -5.88 -4.40
N THR A 133 5.58 -6.19 -5.16
CA THR A 133 6.23 -7.51 -5.10
C THR A 133 7.72 -7.40 -5.36
N SER A 134 8.49 -8.35 -4.81
CA SER A 134 9.93 -8.42 -4.99
C SER A 134 10.28 -9.66 -5.80
N VAL A 135 10.82 -9.46 -7.00
CA VAL A 135 11.19 -10.54 -7.92
C VAL A 135 12.62 -10.32 -8.41
N GLY A 136 13.48 -11.33 -8.24
CA GLY A 136 14.87 -11.26 -8.67
C GLY A 136 15.67 -10.13 -8.02
N GLY A 137 15.32 -9.71 -6.80
CA GLY A 137 15.96 -8.60 -6.10
C GLY A 137 15.55 -7.20 -6.59
N ARG A 138 14.53 -7.11 -7.44
CA ARG A 138 13.95 -5.84 -7.92
C ARG A 138 12.58 -5.63 -7.31
N MET A 139 12.23 -4.39 -7.04
CA MET A 139 10.91 -4.01 -6.52
C MET A 139 10.00 -3.69 -7.69
N TYR A 140 8.81 -4.29 -7.70
CA TYR A 140 7.76 -3.98 -8.66
C TYR A 140 6.55 -3.44 -7.91
N ILE A 141 5.92 -2.39 -8.45
CA ILE A 141 4.67 -1.85 -7.89
C ILE A 141 3.61 -1.76 -8.98
N TYR A 142 2.37 -2.02 -8.58
CA TYR A 142 1.17 -1.76 -9.36
C TYR A 142 0.58 -0.44 -8.90
N HIS A 143 0.26 0.45 -9.84
CA HIS A 143 -0.21 1.79 -9.54
C HIS A 143 -1.46 2.10 -10.36
N THR A 144 -2.50 2.64 -9.71
CA THR A 144 -3.68 3.12 -10.42
C THR A 144 -3.43 4.50 -10.98
N THR A 145 -4.00 4.80 -12.13
CA THR A 145 -3.88 6.09 -12.79
C THR A 145 -5.12 6.35 -13.65
N ASP A 146 -5.19 7.54 -14.23
CA ASP A 146 -6.28 8.03 -15.07
C ASP A 146 -7.63 8.11 -14.29
N TYR A 147 -7.60 8.68 -13.08
CA TYR A 147 -8.80 9.05 -12.33
C TYR A 147 -9.57 10.14 -13.09
N GLY A 148 -10.88 9.94 -13.27
CA GLY A 148 -11.72 10.94 -13.90
C GLY A 148 -13.19 10.58 -13.93
N ASN A 149 -13.98 11.40 -14.63
CA ASN A 149 -15.45 11.30 -14.62
C ASN A 149 -15.99 9.99 -15.21
N THR A 150 -15.22 9.29 -16.04
CA THR A 150 -15.64 8.03 -16.69
C THR A 150 -15.17 6.78 -15.95
N ALA A 151 -14.17 6.90 -15.07
CA ALA A 151 -13.63 5.78 -14.29
C ALA A 151 -12.95 6.30 -13.03
N ASN A 152 -13.27 5.70 -11.88
CA ASN A 152 -12.61 6.02 -10.61
C ASN A 152 -11.12 5.60 -10.60
N MET A 153 -10.76 4.58 -11.36
CA MET A 153 -9.37 4.17 -11.60
C MET A 153 -9.31 3.65 -13.04
N GLY A 154 -8.88 4.48 -13.97
CA GLY A 154 -8.97 4.18 -15.41
C GLY A 154 -8.01 3.09 -15.88
N ARG A 155 -6.84 3.00 -15.26
CA ARG A 155 -5.77 2.08 -15.66
C ARG A 155 -4.92 1.65 -14.47
N SER A 156 -4.31 0.48 -14.59
CA SER A 156 -3.28 -0.05 -13.72
C SER A 156 -2.00 -0.22 -14.50
N VAL A 157 -0.89 0.30 -13.97
CA VAL A 157 0.44 0.17 -14.59
C VAL A 157 1.36 -0.64 -13.70
N LEU A 158 2.33 -1.31 -14.31
CA LEU A 158 3.45 -1.91 -13.61
C LEU A 158 4.67 -0.98 -13.72
N ALA A 159 5.30 -0.69 -12.58
CA ALA A 159 6.57 0.01 -12.53
C ALA A 159 7.62 -0.79 -11.74
N VAL A 160 8.89 -0.51 -12.00
CA VAL A 160 10.02 -1.20 -11.34
C VAL A 160 10.96 -0.20 -10.69
N SER A 161 11.49 -0.57 -9.53
CA SER A 161 12.58 0.11 -8.85
C SER A 161 13.76 -0.84 -8.69
N ASP A 162 14.94 -0.34 -9.05
CA ASP A 162 16.23 -0.98 -8.89
C ASP A 162 17.02 -0.40 -7.69
N ASP A 163 16.40 0.50 -6.94
CA ASP A 163 17.02 1.30 -5.88
C ASP A 163 16.13 1.37 -4.62
N ASP A 164 15.51 0.24 -4.27
CA ASP A 164 14.77 0.04 -3.03
C ASP A 164 13.59 1.01 -2.83
N GLY A 165 12.91 1.36 -3.93
CA GLY A 165 11.75 2.25 -3.94
C GLY A 165 12.08 3.74 -3.99
N ARG A 166 13.36 4.12 -4.24
CA ARG A 166 13.76 5.54 -4.35
C ARG A 166 13.42 6.15 -5.70
N SER A 167 13.37 5.37 -6.76
CA SER A 167 12.92 5.79 -8.09
C SER A 167 12.22 4.63 -8.80
N PHE A 168 11.29 4.97 -9.69
CA PHE A 168 10.54 3.99 -10.46
C PHE A 168 10.63 4.29 -11.95
N GLN A 169 10.68 3.21 -12.73
CA GLN A 169 10.55 3.23 -14.17
C GLN A 169 9.22 2.59 -14.53
N TYR A 170 8.43 3.29 -15.37
CA TYR A 170 7.27 2.70 -16.00
C TYR A 170 7.69 1.52 -16.89
N LEU A 171 6.96 0.39 -16.81
CA LEU A 171 7.17 -0.76 -17.69
C LEU A 171 6.08 -0.87 -18.75
N TYR A 172 4.83 -1.05 -18.32
CA TYR A 172 3.69 -1.23 -19.22
C TYR A 172 2.36 -1.07 -18.48
N ASP A 173 1.29 -0.94 -19.27
CA ASP A 173 -0.10 -1.01 -18.81
C ASP A 173 -0.43 -2.44 -18.43
N PHE A 174 -0.59 -2.69 -17.13
CA PHE A 174 -1.01 -3.99 -16.65
C PHE A 174 -2.47 -4.26 -17.03
N SER A 175 -3.35 -3.27 -16.87
CA SER A 175 -4.74 -3.36 -17.32
C SER A 175 -5.39 -2.00 -17.54
N THR A 176 -6.29 -1.93 -18.53
CA THR A 176 -7.04 -0.72 -18.92
C THR A 176 -8.56 -0.89 -18.81
N LEU A 177 -9.05 -2.03 -18.32
CA LEU A 177 -10.50 -2.30 -18.29
C LEU A 177 -10.98 -3.07 -17.06
N HIS A 178 -10.39 -4.24 -16.78
CA HIS A 178 -10.77 -5.10 -15.65
C HIS A 178 -9.54 -5.43 -14.81
N PHE A 179 -9.69 -5.81 -13.53
CA PHE A 179 -8.53 -6.11 -12.67
C PHE A 179 -7.57 -4.91 -12.56
N ILE A 180 -8.14 -3.72 -12.39
CA ILE A 180 -7.38 -2.49 -12.11
C ILE A 180 -6.73 -2.57 -10.72
N ASN A 181 -7.49 -3.11 -9.75
CA ASN A 181 -7.03 -3.45 -8.43
C ASN A 181 -6.61 -4.92 -8.44
N VAL A 182 -5.40 -5.23 -8.01
CA VAL A 182 -4.86 -6.59 -7.97
C VAL A 182 -4.18 -6.87 -6.65
N SER A 183 -4.14 -8.15 -6.27
CA SER A 183 -3.16 -8.67 -5.33
C SER A 183 -2.46 -9.85 -5.99
N VAL A 184 -1.13 -9.86 -5.96
CA VAL A 184 -0.31 -10.75 -6.80
C VAL A 184 0.55 -11.73 -6.00
N VAL A 185 0.33 -11.80 -4.69
CA VAL A 185 1.08 -12.67 -3.76
C VAL A 185 0.14 -13.54 -2.93
#